data_AF-A0A9P4HGW4-F1
#
_entry.id   AF-A0A9P4HGW4-F1
#
_cell.length_a   1.000
_cell.length_b   1.000
_cell.length_c   1.000
_cell.angle_alpha   90.00
_cell.angle_beta   90.00
_cell.angle_gamma   90.00
#
_symmetry.space_group_name_H-M   'P 1'
#
loop_
_entity.id
_entity.type
_entity.pdbx_description
1 polymer ?
#
loop_
_entity_poly.entity_id
_entity_poly.type
_entity_poly.pdbx_seq_one_letter_code
_entity_poly.pdbx_strand_id
1 'polypeptide(L)'
;MIDDSSREDANEVYRARVDSAIDDPACCSDKYHPGEHDSDAETSDTSDTPQIVQAPQRRIHRATRAASHSEKRRLLDDQVTFIILTRNNNKPDPYGSRSSTHGPLPWPAVAKLYNEAFCVDVGGAAMEKRARQRREAWVAARPAYPRKIVYAEKVKVIKEKAKPKEKKVKPVVEVTCQPAFPASRPIRDEEVVDFAAKPVKLMHDDMNEMVTIEIVDANEQLCGRARIPAHDVRKSSALVAHEIEQKSNLHITLSCPSKAVVDRYVQCISPTRLMSLPNWDMSALSELYLVATQLEDEYVRDLVLERWRDTFQQGAEFELDTDDLNYVFQGTEAGDPARQFWAGLVYSGGGTQQIIDSGECHGALVVMLEEMIASVKGHS
;
A
#
# COMPACT_ATOMS: atom_id res chain seq x y z
N MET A 1 -0.61 52.85 50.77
CA MET A 1 0.19 51.99 51.65
C MET A 1 -0.65 50.79 52.04
N ILE A 2 -0.61 49.75 51.21
CA ILE A 2 -0.95 48.37 51.57
C ILE A 2 0.15 47.54 50.89
N ASP A 3 0.77 46.71 51.71
CA ASP A 3 2.03 46.05 51.45
C ASP A 3 1.92 44.91 50.45
N ASP A 4 3.04 44.76 49.75
CA ASP A 4 3.40 43.77 48.76
C ASP A 4 3.86 42.47 49.46
N SER A 5 4.07 41.42 48.67
CA SER A 5 4.79 40.18 48.99
C SER A 5 3.93 39.01 49.50
N SER A 6 3.69 38.04 48.61
CA SER A 6 3.88 36.59 48.84
C SER A 6 3.21 35.77 47.75
N ARG A 7 3.91 35.46 46.64
CA ARG A 7 3.55 34.31 45.79
C ARG A 7 4.70 33.87 44.87
N GLU A 8 5.74 33.33 45.46
CA GLU A 8 6.65 32.37 44.81
C GLU A 8 6.63 31.07 45.62
N ASP A 9 7.10 29.97 45.02
CA ASP A 9 7.24 28.61 45.55
C ASP A 9 6.08 27.62 45.32
N ALA A 10 6.06 27.04 44.12
CA ALA A 10 5.56 25.68 43.90
C ALA A 10 6.12 25.10 42.59
N ASN A 11 7.41 24.73 42.57
CA ASN A 11 7.92 23.85 41.50
C ASN A 11 9.23 23.14 41.86
N GLU A 12 9.23 22.33 42.92
CA GLU A 12 10.37 21.45 43.21
C GLU A 12 10.01 20.20 44.02
N VAL A 13 9.20 19.30 43.44
CA VAL A 13 9.12 17.90 43.91
C VAL A 13 8.73 17.03 42.72
N TYR A 14 9.69 16.39 42.04
CA TYR A 14 9.57 15.07 41.39
C TYR A 14 10.90 14.69 40.68
N ARG A 15 11.96 14.55 41.49
CA ARG A 15 13.14 13.75 41.14
C ARG A 15 13.55 12.95 42.37
N ALA A 16 13.16 11.68 42.43
CA ALA A 16 13.92 10.57 43.00
C ALA A 16 13.03 9.34 43.19
N ARG A 17 13.56 8.18 42.82
CA ARG A 17 13.16 6.79 43.12
C ARG A 17 12.55 6.00 41.96
N VAL A 18 13.42 5.40 41.15
CA VAL A 18 13.34 3.95 40.85
C VAL A 18 14.76 3.43 40.66
N ASP A 19 15.42 3.11 41.77
CA ASP A 19 16.51 2.13 41.81
C ASP A 19 16.10 1.11 42.86
N SER A 20 15.65 -0.07 42.43
CA SER A 20 15.68 -1.27 43.26
C SER A 20 15.90 -2.48 42.38
N ALA A 21 17.10 -3.02 42.54
CA ALA A 21 17.56 -4.29 42.01
C ALA A 21 16.63 -5.44 42.41
N ILE A 22 16.46 -6.41 41.50
CA ILE A 22 16.19 -7.80 41.84
C ILE A 22 17.17 -8.64 41.01
N ASP A 23 18.07 -9.30 41.73
CA ASP A 23 18.95 -10.35 41.24
C ASP A 23 18.16 -11.62 40.86
N ASP A 24 18.66 -12.26 39.81
CA ASP A 24 18.54 -13.65 39.30
C ASP A 24 18.43 -14.79 40.36
N PRO A 25 18.34 -16.11 40.03
CA PRO A 25 18.04 -16.81 38.77
C PRO A 25 17.16 -18.09 38.94
N ALA A 26 16.88 -18.77 37.81
CA ALA A 26 16.57 -20.21 37.67
C ALA A 26 15.19 -20.72 38.11
N CYS A 27 14.40 -21.23 37.14
CA CYS A 27 13.77 -22.56 37.14
C CYS A 27 12.72 -22.63 36.02
N CYS A 28 12.96 -23.43 34.98
CA CYS A 28 11.94 -24.27 34.32
C CYS A 28 12.60 -25.00 33.14
N SER A 29 13.10 -26.20 33.44
CA SER A 29 13.48 -27.18 32.43
C SER A 29 12.26 -28.06 32.16
N ASP A 30 11.42 -27.65 31.22
CA ASP A 30 10.34 -28.51 30.73
C ASP A 30 10.91 -29.54 29.75
N LYS A 31 10.98 -30.78 30.24
CA LYS A 31 11.28 -31.97 29.46
C LYS A 31 10.08 -32.27 28.55
N TYR A 32 10.28 -32.10 27.26
CA TYR A 32 9.31 -32.53 26.25
C TYR A 32 9.39 -34.06 26.07
N HIS A 33 8.30 -34.77 26.40
CA HIS A 33 8.10 -36.17 26.05
C HIS A 33 7.20 -36.25 24.81
N PRO A 34 7.66 -36.83 23.68
CA PRO A 34 6.78 -37.12 22.56
C PRO A 34 6.00 -38.40 22.88
N GLY A 35 4.71 -38.23 23.18
CA GLY A 35 3.76 -39.34 23.24
C GLY A 35 3.46 -39.82 21.83
N GLU A 36 3.74 -41.10 21.61
CA GLU A 36 3.33 -41.89 20.46
C GLU A 36 1.80 -41.84 20.33
N HIS A 37 1.30 -41.42 19.17
CA HIS A 37 -0.10 -41.59 18.82
C HIS A 37 -0.18 -42.49 17.58
N ASP A 38 -0.13 -43.79 17.85
CA ASP A 38 -0.74 -44.80 17.00
C ASP A 38 -2.25 -44.72 17.19
N SER A 39 -3.01 -44.63 16.10
CA SER A 39 -4.26 -45.38 15.92
C SER A 39 -4.72 -45.31 14.46
N ASP A 40 -4.46 -46.43 13.78
CA ASP A 40 -5.44 -47.28 13.10
C ASP A 40 -6.34 -46.70 12.00
N ALA A 41 -6.08 -47.28 10.83
CA ALA A 41 -7.01 -47.45 9.74
C ALA A 41 -8.27 -48.20 10.17
N GLU A 42 -9.44 -47.78 9.68
CA GLU A 42 -10.47 -48.71 9.25
C GLU A 42 -11.18 -48.24 7.98
N THR A 43 -11.56 -49.27 7.23
CA THR A 43 -12.06 -49.38 5.86
C THR A 43 -13.56 -49.13 5.71
N SER A 44 -14.03 -49.22 4.45
CA SER A 44 -15.42 -49.35 3.95
C SER A 44 -16.13 -48.01 3.65
N ASP A 45 -16.94 -47.86 2.61
CA ASP A 45 -17.63 -48.80 1.73
C ASP A 45 -17.95 -48.13 0.38
N THR A 46 -17.95 -48.91 -0.69
CA THR A 46 -18.28 -48.52 -2.07
C THR A 46 -19.79 -48.51 -2.26
N SER A 47 -20.36 -47.37 -2.68
CA SER A 47 -21.75 -47.29 -3.16
C SER A 47 -21.82 -46.52 -4.47
N ASP A 48 -22.08 -47.27 -5.55
CA ASP A 48 -22.38 -46.78 -6.89
C ASP A 48 -23.59 -45.82 -6.87
N THR A 49 -23.37 -44.58 -7.31
CA THR A 49 -24.44 -43.59 -7.51
C THR A 49 -24.39 -43.07 -8.97
N PRO A 50 -25.53 -42.93 -9.66
CA PRO A 50 -25.55 -42.62 -11.09
C PRO A 50 -25.03 -41.22 -11.42
N GLN A 51 -24.28 -41.12 -12.53
CA GLN A 51 -23.74 -39.88 -13.08
C GLN A 51 -24.86 -38.90 -13.49
N ILE A 52 -25.12 -37.93 -12.63
CA ILE A 52 -25.78 -36.67 -12.98
C ILE A 52 -24.69 -35.74 -13.50
N VAL A 53 -24.89 -35.20 -14.71
CA VAL A 53 -24.01 -34.24 -15.38
C VAL A 53 -23.88 -33.00 -14.48
N GLN A 54 -22.78 -32.92 -13.72
CA GLN A 54 -22.48 -31.79 -12.84
C GLN A 54 -22.08 -30.58 -13.69
N ALA A 55 -22.84 -29.50 -13.53
CA ALA A 55 -22.41 -28.16 -13.90
C ALA A 55 -21.05 -27.85 -13.26
N PRO A 56 -20.18 -27.03 -13.90
CA PRO A 56 -18.82 -26.81 -13.45
C PRO A 56 -18.81 -26.30 -12.01
N GLN A 57 -18.41 -27.18 -11.09
CA GLN A 57 -18.22 -26.82 -9.68
C GLN A 57 -17.14 -25.75 -9.61
N ARG A 58 -17.55 -24.52 -9.33
CA ARG A 58 -16.64 -23.42 -8.99
C ARG A 58 -15.82 -23.90 -7.80
N ARG A 59 -14.50 -23.95 -7.96
CA ARG A 59 -13.56 -24.32 -6.89
C ARG A 59 -13.83 -23.41 -5.70
N ILE A 60 -14.33 -23.99 -4.61
CA ILE A 60 -14.48 -23.30 -3.32
C ILE A 60 -13.05 -23.12 -2.80
N HIS A 61 -12.55 -21.88 -2.90
CA HIS A 61 -11.22 -21.56 -2.41
C HIS A 61 -11.28 -21.41 -0.89
N ARG A 62 -10.57 -22.33 -0.23
CA ARG A 62 -10.40 -22.44 1.21
C ARG A 62 -9.88 -21.12 1.79
N ALA A 63 -10.50 -20.62 2.86
CA ALA A 63 -9.99 -19.52 3.69
C ALA A 63 -8.48 -19.69 3.88
N THR A 64 -7.69 -18.71 3.44
CA THR A 64 -6.26 -18.76 3.69
C THR A 64 -6.03 -18.55 5.18
N ARG A 65 -5.38 -19.56 5.75
CA ARG A 65 -4.91 -19.61 7.11
C ARG A 65 -4.00 -18.39 7.32
N ALA A 66 -4.21 -17.62 8.38
CA ALA A 66 -3.27 -16.56 8.77
C ALA A 66 -1.84 -17.09 8.64
N ALA A 67 -1.00 -16.38 7.87
CA ALA A 67 0.34 -16.84 7.53
C ALA A 67 1.02 -17.32 8.81
N SER A 68 1.33 -18.61 8.83
CA SER A 68 1.85 -19.29 9.99
C SER A 68 3.09 -18.55 10.48
N HIS A 69 3.34 -18.59 11.79
CA HIS A 69 4.56 -17.98 12.34
C HIS A 69 5.84 -18.46 11.62
N SER A 70 5.83 -19.70 11.10
CA SER A 70 6.88 -20.25 10.23
C SER A 70 7.03 -19.53 8.88
N GLU A 71 5.93 -19.16 8.23
CA GLU A 71 5.97 -18.45 6.94
C GLU A 71 6.49 -17.02 7.11
N LYS A 72 6.01 -16.31 8.14
CA LYS A 72 6.53 -14.99 8.49
C LYS A 72 8.03 -15.04 8.77
N ARG A 73 8.49 -16.07 9.49
CA ARG A 73 9.91 -16.29 9.77
C ARG A 73 10.72 -16.58 8.50
N ARG A 74 10.19 -17.40 7.58
CA ARG A 74 10.83 -17.68 6.29
C ARG A 74 11.00 -16.42 5.46
N LEU A 75 9.95 -15.60 5.35
CA LEU A 75 10.00 -14.33 4.62
C LEU A 75 11.05 -13.38 5.21
N LEU A 76 11.12 -13.28 6.53
CA LEU A 76 12.16 -12.48 7.21
C LEU A 76 13.57 -13.01 6.92
N ASP A 77 13.76 -14.33 6.93
CA ASP A 77 15.05 -14.95 6.61
C ASP A 77 15.44 -14.72 5.14
N ASP A 78 14.47 -14.73 4.21
CA ASP A 78 14.67 -14.43 2.79
C ASP A 78 15.05 -12.96 2.58
N GLN A 79 14.38 -12.04 3.26
CA GLN A 79 14.71 -10.61 3.24
C GLN A 79 16.13 -10.34 3.77
N VAL A 80 16.49 -10.94 4.91
CA VAL A 80 17.85 -10.81 5.48
C VAL A 80 18.89 -11.41 4.53
N THR A 81 18.60 -12.57 3.93
CA THR A 81 19.45 -13.21 2.93
C THR A 81 19.70 -12.27 1.76
N PHE A 82 18.64 -11.70 1.19
CA PHE A 82 18.74 -10.75 0.08
C PHE A 82 19.61 -9.55 0.44
N ILE A 83 19.36 -8.92 1.61
CA ILE A 83 20.11 -7.74 2.04
C ILE A 83 21.61 -8.04 2.17
N ILE A 84 21.97 -9.18 2.79
CA ILE A 84 23.37 -9.56 3.01
C ILE A 84 24.09 -9.87 1.69
N LEU A 85 23.47 -10.68 0.82
CA LEU A 85 24.06 -11.05 -0.46
C LEU A 85 24.22 -9.83 -1.38
N THR A 86 23.18 -9.00 -1.49
CA THR A 86 23.19 -7.78 -2.30
C THR A 86 24.20 -6.76 -1.77
N ARG A 87 24.26 -6.52 -0.44
CA ARG A 87 25.25 -5.62 0.17
C ARG A 87 26.67 -6.07 -0.15
N ASN A 88 26.96 -7.36 -0.02
CA ASN A 88 28.31 -7.86 -0.25
C ASN A 88 28.70 -7.88 -1.74
N ASN A 89 27.73 -7.85 -2.68
CA ASN A 89 27.99 -7.70 -4.12
C ASN A 89 29.09 -8.64 -4.63
N ASN A 90 29.03 -9.88 -4.18
CA ASN A 90 30.06 -10.88 -4.39
C ASN A 90 29.79 -11.60 -5.71
N LYS A 91 30.62 -11.31 -6.73
CA LYS A 91 30.45 -11.85 -8.09
C LYS A 91 31.69 -12.61 -8.53
N PRO A 92 31.55 -13.66 -9.36
CA PRO A 92 30.29 -14.22 -9.86
C PRO A 92 29.55 -15.09 -8.83
N ASP A 93 30.26 -15.60 -7.82
CA ASP A 93 29.72 -16.50 -6.82
C ASP A 93 29.37 -15.74 -5.53
N PRO A 94 28.09 -15.68 -5.12
CA PRO A 94 27.68 -15.01 -3.89
C PRO A 94 28.27 -15.65 -2.61
N TYR A 95 28.68 -16.92 -2.67
CA TYR A 95 29.27 -17.68 -1.56
C TYR A 95 30.80 -17.83 -1.67
N GLY A 96 31.44 -17.23 -2.69
CA GLY A 96 32.87 -17.33 -2.90
C GLY A 96 33.68 -16.36 -2.03
N SER A 97 34.91 -16.72 -1.64
CA SER A 97 35.74 -15.79 -0.83
C SER A 97 36.38 -14.64 -1.64
N ARG A 98 36.19 -14.61 -2.97
CA ARG A 98 36.77 -13.62 -3.88
C ARG A 98 35.69 -13.05 -4.79
N SER A 99 35.65 -11.73 -4.87
CA SER A 99 34.73 -11.00 -5.74
C SER A 99 35.48 -10.29 -6.86
N SER A 100 34.92 -10.31 -8.07
CA SER A 100 35.36 -9.47 -9.18
C SER A 100 34.94 -8.00 -9.03
N THR A 101 34.10 -7.68 -8.05
CA THR A 101 33.67 -6.31 -7.76
C THR A 101 34.68 -5.57 -6.88
N HIS A 102 34.58 -4.24 -6.85
CA HIS A 102 35.53 -3.37 -6.11
C HIS A 102 35.13 -3.10 -4.65
N GLY A 103 34.08 -3.75 -4.15
CA GLY A 103 33.58 -3.54 -2.81
C GLY A 103 32.08 -3.78 -2.67
N PRO A 104 31.59 -3.70 -1.42
CA PRO A 104 30.18 -3.89 -1.11
C PRO A 104 29.33 -2.68 -1.59
N LEU A 105 28.09 -2.90 -2.00
CA LEU A 105 27.17 -1.87 -2.52
C LEU A 105 26.72 -0.88 -1.44
N PRO A 106 26.72 0.45 -1.67
CA PRO A 106 26.28 1.41 -0.66
C PRO A 106 24.81 1.16 -0.25
N TRP A 107 24.45 1.41 1.01
CA TRP A 107 23.11 1.11 1.54
C TRP A 107 21.95 1.72 0.73
N PRO A 108 22.04 2.96 0.18
CA PRO A 108 21.01 3.47 -0.72
C PRO A 108 20.81 2.62 -1.98
N ALA A 109 21.87 2.01 -2.54
CA ALA A 109 21.74 1.11 -3.68
C ALA A 109 21.12 -0.24 -3.28
N VAL A 110 21.44 -0.75 -2.08
CA VAL A 110 20.80 -1.96 -1.53
C VAL A 110 19.32 -1.74 -1.31
N ALA A 111 18.93 -0.59 -0.73
CA ALA A 111 17.55 -0.20 -0.51
C ALA A 111 16.76 -0.14 -1.82
N LYS A 112 17.30 0.50 -2.86
CA LYS A 112 16.68 0.54 -4.18
C LYS A 112 16.38 -0.87 -4.73
N LEU A 113 17.39 -1.76 -4.73
CA LEU A 113 17.22 -3.13 -5.21
C LEU A 113 16.25 -3.95 -4.35
N TYR A 114 16.21 -3.69 -3.04
CA TYR A 114 15.29 -4.32 -2.11
C TYR A 114 13.84 -3.90 -2.38
N ASN A 115 13.61 -2.60 -2.55
CA ASN A 115 12.30 -2.02 -2.87
C ASN A 115 11.78 -2.56 -4.21
N GLU A 116 12.65 -2.71 -5.20
CA GLU A 116 12.32 -3.35 -6.49
C GLU A 116 11.96 -4.84 -6.32
N ALA A 117 12.70 -5.59 -5.48
CA ALA A 117 12.51 -7.03 -5.31
C ALA A 117 11.27 -7.40 -4.47
N PHE A 118 10.92 -6.57 -3.48
CA PHE A 118 9.86 -6.84 -2.51
C PHE A 118 8.67 -5.87 -2.61
N CYS A 119 8.66 -4.97 -3.59
CA CYS A 119 7.59 -3.99 -3.81
C CYS A 119 7.25 -3.14 -2.56
N VAL A 120 8.26 -2.67 -1.84
CA VAL A 120 8.12 -1.84 -0.63
C VAL A 120 8.94 -0.55 -0.74
N ASP A 121 8.71 0.43 0.12
CA ASP A 121 9.52 1.66 0.20
C ASP A 121 10.31 1.73 1.51
N VAL A 122 11.57 1.29 1.48
CA VAL A 122 12.45 1.30 2.65
C VAL A 122 13.75 2.05 2.36
N GLY A 123 14.16 2.92 3.28
CA GLY A 123 15.41 3.68 3.19
C GLY A 123 16.68 2.89 3.56
N GLY A 124 17.85 3.39 3.14
CA GLY A 124 19.15 2.74 3.37
C GLY A 124 19.50 2.50 4.84
N ALA A 125 19.13 3.40 5.76
CA ALA A 125 19.41 3.23 7.19
C ALA A 125 18.64 2.05 7.81
N ALA A 126 17.41 1.78 7.33
CA ALA A 126 16.63 0.64 7.78
C ALA A 126 17.23 -0.69 7.28
N MET A 127 17.75 -0.73 6.05
CA MET A 127 18.50 -1.88 5.53
C MET A 127 19.74 -2.19 6.36
N GLU A 128 20.52 -1.17 6.71
CA GLU A 128 21.68 -1.31 7.57
C GLU A 128 21.32 -1.87 8.95
N LYS A 129 20.27 -1.34 9.58
CA LYS A 129 19.80 -1.81 10.88
C LYS A 129 19.41 -3.30 10.82
N ARG A 130 18.62 -3.70 9.82
CA ARG A 130 18.18 -5.10 9.62
C ARG A 130 19.38 -6.04 9.44
N ALA A 131 20.32 -5.67 8.57
CA ALA A 131 21.52 -6.45 8.34
C ALA A 131 22.37 -6.58 9.61
N ARG A 132 22.64 -5.47 10.31
CA ARG A 132 23.46 -5.45 11.53
C ARG A 132 22.88 -6.37 12.62
N GLN A 133 21.56 -6.32 12.85
CA GLN A 133 20.91 -7.11 13.89
C GLN A 133 20.86 -8.61 13.60
N ARG A 134 20.86 -9.01 12.32
CA ARG A 134 20.60 -10.41 11.92
C ARG A 134 21.80 -11.10 11.29
N ARG A 135 22.86 -10.38 10.91
CA ARG A 135 24.01 -10.92 10.16
C ARG A 135 24.74 -12.04 10.90
N GLU A 136 24.99 -11.91 12.20
CA GLU A 136 25.72 -12.93 12.95
C GLU A 136 24.97 -14.26 12.99
N ALA A 137 23.67 -14.21 13.33
CA ALA A 137 22.80 -15.39 13.30
C ALA A 137 22.70 -16.00 11.89
N TRP A 138 22.58 -15.15 10.87
CA TRP A 138 22.50 -15.60 9.47
C TRP A 138 23.79 -16.29 8.99
N VAL A 139 24.97 -15.79 9.37
CA VAL A 139 26.28 -16.38 9.06
C VAL A 139 26.49 -17.67 9.86
N ALA A 140 26.08 -17.72 11.12
CA ALA A 140 26.17 -18.94 11.94
C ALA A 140 25.33 -20.08 11.33
N ALA A 141 24.15 -19.76 10.80
CA ALA A 141 23.29 -20.73 10.12
C ALA A 141 23.83 -21.19 8.74
N ARG A 142 24.83 -20.49 8.17
CA ARG A 142 25.38 -20.76 6.83
C ARG A 142 26.91 -20.84 6.88
N PRO A 143 27.48 -21.94 7.41
CA PRO A 143 28.93 -22.07 7.59
C PRO A 143 29.71 -22.03 6.27
N ALA A 144 29.08 -22.33 5.14
CA ALA A 144 29.68 -22.18 3.81
C ALA A 144 29.88 -20.71 3.37
N TYR A 145 29.23 -19.75 4.04
CA TYR A 145 29.34 -18.34 3.69
C TYR A 145 30.66 -17.72 4.16
N PRO A 146 31.39 -17.00 3.29
CA PRO A 146 32.71 -16.46 3.62
C PRO A 146 32.58 -15.30 4.62
N ARG A 147 33.30 -15.41 5.74
CA ARG A 147 33.39 -14.32 6.73
C ARG A 147 34.15 -13.10 6.21
N LYS A 148 35.07 -13.32 5.25
CA LYS A 148 35.87 -12.28 4.62
C LYS A 148 35.85 -12.47 3.11
N ILE A 149 35.36 -11.45 2.40
CA ILE A 149 35.34 -11.41 0.94
C ILE A 149 36.48 -10.50 0.49
N VAL A 150 37.34 -11.01 -0.39
CA VAL A 150 38.44 -10.26 -1.01
C VAL A 150 37.92 -9.66 -2.31
N TYR A 151 37.86 -8.33 -2.37
CA TYR A 151 37.40 -7.59 -3.54
C TYR A 151 38.56 -7.28 -4.50
N ALA A 152 38.22 -7.13 -5.78
CA ALA A 152 39.19 -6.73 -6.79
C ALA A 152 39.68 -5.30 -6.53
N GLU A 153 41.00 -5.11 -6.61
CA GLU A 153 41.61 -3.80 -6.40
C GLU A 153 41.09 -2.80 -7.45
N LYS A 154 40.64 -1.63 -6.99
CA LYS A 154 40.18 -0.58 -7.89
C LYS A 154 41.41 0.00 -8.60
N VAL A 155 41.56 -0.30 -9.88
CA VAL A 155 42.61 0.30 -10.73
C VAL A 155 42.44 1.81 -10.63
N LYS A 156 43.39 2.47 -9.97
CA LYS A 156 43.46 3.92 -9.91
C LYS A 156 43.80 4.38 -11.31
N VAL A 157 42.77 4.66 -12.12
CA VAL A 157 42.95 5.39 -13.37
C VAL A 157 43.51 6.73 -12.94
N ILE A 158 44.83 6.89 -13.12
CA ILE A 158 45.52 8.16 -12.95
C ILE A 158 44.80 9.08 -13.92
N LYS A 159 43.92 9.94 -13.41
CA LYS A 159 43.27 10.97 -14.20
C LYS A 159 44.42 11.83 -14.72
N GLU A 160 44.84 11.57 -15.97
CA GLU A 160 45.70 12.49 -16.69
C GLU A 160 45.07 13.87 -16.54
N LYS A 161 45.85 14.80 -16.00
CA LYS A 161 45.40 16.16 -15.71
C LYS A 161 44.86 16.73 -17.02
N ALA A 162 43.54 16.80 -17.11
CA ALA A 162 42.86 17.39 -18.26
C ALA A 162 43.41 18.80 -18.42
N LYS A 163 44.05 19.05 -19.58
CA LYS A 163 44.51 20.38 -19.97
C LYS A 163 43.35 21.39 -19.80
N PRO A 164 43.63 22.61 -19.30
CA PRO A 164 42.61 23.63 -19.10
C PRO A 164 41.89 23.88 -20.43
N LYS A 165 40.59 23.58 -20.47
CA LYS A 165 39.75 23.85 -21.64
C LYS A 165 39.54 25.36 -21.75
N GLU A 166 39.96 25.93 -22.88
CA GLU A 166 39.59 27.27 -23.31
C GLU A 166 38.07 27.47 -23.23
N LYS A 167 37.66 28.63 -22.72
CA LYS A 167 36.28 29.10 -22.68
C LYS A 167 35.74 29.24 -24.10
N LYS A 168 35.06 28.22 -24.62
CA LYS A 168 34.20 28.37 -25.81
C LYS A 168 32.93 29.10 -25.43
N VAL A 169 32.77 30.28 -26.02
CA VAL A 169 31.57 31.11 -26.06
C VAL A 169 30.40 30.28 -26.60
N LYS A 170 29.25 30.34 -25.93
CA LYS A 170 28.01 29.68 -26.36
C LYS A 170 27.43 30.45 -27.55
N PRO A 171 27.20 29.83 -28.73
CA PRO A 171 26.28 30.39 -29.70
C PRO A 171 24.85 30.21 -29.20
N VAL A 172 24.08 31.29 -29.24
CA VAL A 172 22.62 31.28 -29.10
C VAL A 172 22.05 30.56 -30.32
N VAL A 173 21.41 29.41 -30.09
CA VAL A 173 20.63 28.69 -31.10
C VAL A 173 19.17 28.76 -30.66
N GLU A 174 18.40 29.51 -31.43
CA GLU A 174 16.95 29.63 -31.37
C GLU A 174 16.35 28.33 -31.94
N VAL A 175 15.61 27.58 -31.11
CA VAL A 175 14.98 26.32 -31.49
C VAL A 175 13.49 26.58 -31.70
N THR A 176 13.09 26.65 -32.97
CA THR A 176 11.69 26.60 -33.40
C THR A 176 11.26 25.14 -33.53
N CYS A 177 10.38 24.68 -32.66
CA CYS A 177 9.72 23.38 -32.79
C CYS A 177 8.39 23.55 -33.53
N GLN A 178 8.31 23.04 -34.77
CA GLN A 178 7.03 22.71 -35.42
C GLN A 178 6.61 21.28 -35.04
N PRO A 179 5.35 21.02 -34.69
CA PRO A 179 4.83 19.66 -34.63
C PRO A 179 4.26 19.25 -36.01
N ALA A 180 4.86 18.23 -36.61
CA ALA A 180 4.26 17.51 -37.73
C ALA A 180 3.53 16.26 -37.19
N PHE A 181 2.20 16.27 -37.24
CA PHE A 181 1.38 15.08 -37.02
C PHE A 181 1.05 14.44 -38.39
N PRO A 182 1.24 13.12 -38.59
CA PRO A 182 0.67 12.42 -39.71
C PRO A 182 -0.81 12.06 -39.46
N ALA A 183 -1.57 12.09 -40.56
CA ALA A 183 -3.02 12.01 -40.66
C ALA A 183 -3.66 10.74 -40.07
N SER A 184 -4.80 10.96 -39.43
CA SER A 184 -5.74 9.95 -38.93
C SER A 184 -6.38 9.13 -40.04
N ARG A 185 -6.68 7.86 -39.74
CA ARG A 185 -7.50 6.95 -40.58
C ARG A 185 -9.00 7.31 -40.44
N PRO A 186 -9.82 7.03 -41.46
CA PRO A 186 -11.26 7.25 -41.40
C PRO A 186 -11.92 6.17 -40.53
N ILE A 187 -12.61 6.58 -39.47
CA ILE A 187 -13.55 5.75 -38.71
C ILE A 187 -14.90 5.87 -39.42
N ARG A 188 -15.54 4.72 -39.63
CA ARG A 188 -16.84 4.59 -40.32
C ARG A 188 -17.95 5.23 -39.50
N ASP A 189 -18.79 5.97 -40.22
CA ASP A 189 -20.06 6.53 -39.74
C ASP A 189 -21.06 5.40 -39.45
N GLU A 190 -21.49 5.27 -38.19
CA GLU A 190 -22.81 4.71 -37.87
C GLU A 190 -23.48 5.57 -36.78
N GLU A 191 -24.61 6.16 -37.19
CA GLU A 191 -25.75 6.69 -36.44
C GLU A 191 -25.53 7.71 -35.31
N VAL A 192 -25.46 8.98 -35.71
CA VAL A 192 -25.66 10.14 -34.81
C VAL A 192 -27.15 10.49 -34.76
N VAL A 193 -27.74 10.34 -33.57
CA VAL A 193 -29.06 10.87 -33.22
C VAL A 193 -28.91 12.38 -32.98
N ASP A 194 -29.66 13.18 -33.74
CA ASP A 194 -29.66 14.64 -33.70
C ASP A 194 -30.17 15.18 -32.35
N PHE A 195 -29.25 15.43 -31.41
CA PHE A 195 -29.47 16.36 -30.30
C PHE A 195 -28.72 17.66 -30.61
N ALA A 196 -29.47 18.66 -31.09
CA ALA A 196 -28.96 20.01 -31.32
C ALA A 196 -28.54 20.69 -30.00
N ALA A 197 -27.36 20.33 -29.50
CA ALA A 197 -26.69 21.05 -28.42
C ALA A 197 -26.17 22.39 -28.98
N LYS A 198 -26.61 23.49 -28.38
CA LYS A 198 -26.10 24.83 -28.69
C LYS A 198 -24.57 24.81 -28.55
N PRO A 199 -23.80 25.37 -29.50
CA PRO A 199 -22.35 25.45 -29.37
C PRO A 199 -22.00 26.35 -28.17
N VAL A 200 -21.58 25.72 -27.08
CA VAL A 200 -21.03 26.40 -25.92
C VAL A 200 -19.72 27.05 -26.38
N LYS A 201 -19.69 28.38 -26.45
CA LYS A 201 -18.44 29.13 -26.62
C LYS A 201 -17.57 28.85 -25.40
N LEU A 202 -16.63 27.91 -25.52
CA LEU A 202 -15.55 27.68 -24.56
C LEU A 202 -14.68 28.94 -24.51
N MET A 203 -15.01 29.85 -23.59
CA MET A 203 -14.15 30.97 -23.24
C MET A 203 -12.85 30.41 -22.69
N HIS A 204 -11.73 30.77 -23.33
CA HIS A 204 -10.40 30.26 -23.00
C HIS A 204 -9.87 30.74 -21.63
N ASP A 205 -10.61 31.58 -20.90
CA ASP A 205 -10.22 32.08 -19.57
C ASP A 205 -10.50 31.08 -18.42
N ASP A 206 -11.33 30.04 -18.64
CA ASP A 206 -11.73 29.11 -17.56
C ASP A 206 -10.67 28.04 -17.24
N MET A 207 -9.61 27.94 -18.05
CA MET A 207 -8.56 26.92 -17.90
C MET A 207 -7.63 27.14 -16.68
N ASN A 208 -7.67 28.32 -16.07
CA ASN A 208 -6.78 28.68 -14.95
C ASN A 208 -7.47 28.67 -13.58
N GLU A 209 -8.77 28.34 -13.51
CA GLU A 209 -9.45 28.22 -12.22
C GLU A 209 -8.94 26.99 -11.47
N MET A 210 -8.43 27.19 -10.25
CA MET A 210 -7.86 26.13 -9.40
C MET A 210 -8.69 25.99 -8.12
N VAL A 211 -9.14 24.78 -7.83
CA VAL A 211 -9.78 24.43 -6.55
C VAL A 211 -8.70 24.05 -5.56
N THR A 212 -8.83 24.52 -4.31
CA THR A 212 -7.94 24.13 -3.21
C THR A 212 -8.68 23.16 -2.29
N ILE A 213 -8.15 21.95 -2.18
CA ILE A 213 -8.62 20.94 -1.24
C ILE A 213 -7.77 21.06 0.03
N GLU A 214 -8.40 21.38 1.15
CA GLU A 214 -7.78 21.40 2.48
C GLU A 214 -7.97 20.05 3.16
N ILE A 215 -6.89 19.53 3.73
CA ILE A 215 -6.86 18.22 4.36
C ILE A 215 -6.77 18.44 5.86
N VAL A 216 -7.71 17.91 6.61
CA VAL A 216 -7.73 18.01 8.07
C VAL A 216 -7.69 16.62 8.70
N ASP A 217 -7.04 16.52 9.86
CA ASP A 217 -7.08 15.30 10.67
C ASP A 217 -8.37 15.19 11.49
N ALA A 218 -8.44 14.16 12.33
CA ALA A 218 -9.55 13.92 13.25
C ALA A 218 -9.75 15.04 14.31
N ASN A 219 -8.77 15.93 14.50
CA ASN A 219 -8.86 17.07 15.42
C ASN A 219 -9.15 18.39 14.67
N GLU A 220 -9.58 18.31 13.40
CA GLU A 220 -9.79 19.45 12.51
C GLU A 220 -8.53 20.30 12.26
N GLN A 221 -7.34 19.75 12.52
CA GLN A 221 -6.08 20.45 12.28
C GLN A 221 -5.65 20.28 10.82
N LEU A 222 -5.29 21.39 10.17
CA LEU A 222 -4.83 21.41 8.78
C LEU A 222 -3.53 20.59 8.62
N CYS A 223 -3.64 19.43 7.97
CA CYS A 223 -2.52 18.54 7.65
C CYS A 223 -1.87 18.88 6.30
N GLY A 224 -2.61 19.47 5.37
CA GLY A 224 -2.09 19.75 4.04
C GLY A 224 -3.09 20.47 3.13
N ARG A 225 -2.59 20.85 1.95
CA ARG A 225 -3.40 21.41 0.87
C ARG A 225 -3.00 20.79 -0.46
N ALA A 226 -3.98 20.50 -1.30
CA ALA A 226 -3.79 20.13 -2.70
C ALA A 226 -4.50 21.14 -3.59
N ARG A 227 -3.96 21.36 -4.79
CA ARG A 227 -4.56 22.25 -5.79
C ARG A 227 -4.82 21.45 -7.06
N ILE A 228 -6.02 21.56 -7.60
CA ILE A 228 -6.44 20.85 -8.80
C ILE A 228 -7.20 21.81 -9.73
N PRO A 229 -7.05 21.69 -11.06
CA PRO A 229 -7.87 22.46 -11.99
C PRO A 229 -9.38 22.22 -11.73
N ALA A 230 -10.15 23.30 -11.67
CA ALA A 230 -11.59 23.24 -11.38
C ALA A 230 -12.34 22.39 -12.39
N HIS A 231 -11.93 22.45 -13.67
CA HIS A 231 -12.55 21.67 -14.74
C HIS A 231 -12.41 20.15 -14.56
N ASP A 232 -11.27 19.67 -14.06
CA ASP A 232 -11.01 18.24 -13.88
C ASP A 232 -11.89 17.67 -12.77
N VAL A 233 -11.95 18.37 -11.64
CA VAL A 233 -12.77 17.94 -10.49
C VAL A 233 -14.27 18.11 -10.76
N ARG A 234 -14.70 19.19 -11.44
CA ARG A 234 -16.10 19.42 -11.86
C ARG A 234 -16.61 18.29 -12.75
N LYS A 235 -15.75 17.77 -13.62
CA LYS A 235 -16.13 16.66 -14.50
C LYS A 235 -16.29 15.35 -13.70
N SER A 236 -15.59 15.20 -12.58
CA SER A 236 -15.44 13.92 -11.86
C SER A 236 -16.42 13.77 -10.70
N SER A 237 -16.58 14.84 -9.92
CA SER A 237 -17.46 14.90 -8.76
C SER A 237 -18.64 15.83 -9.03
N ALA A 238 -19.86 15.29 -8.94
CA ALA A 238 -21.09 16.07 -9.09
C ALA A 238 -21.29 17.06 -7.93
N LEU A 239 -20.95 16.65 -6.71
CA LEU A 239 -20.99 17.50 -5.52
C LEU A 239 -20.09 18.72 -5.70
N VAL A 240 -18.84 18.50 -6.11
CA VAL A 240 -17.89 19.60 -6.33
C VAL A 240 -18.32 20.48 -7.49
N ALA A 241 -18.88 19.91 -8.55
CA ALA A 241 -19.42 20.68 -9.66
C ALA A 241 -20.50 21.66 -9.19
N HIS A 242 -21.45 21.19 -8.39
CA HIS A 242 -22.52 22.00 -7.84
C HIS A 242 -22.01 23.12 -6.93
N GLU A 243 -21.02 22.82 -6.08
CA GLU A 243 -20.44 23.80 -5.17
C GLU A 243 -19.63 24.89 -5.88
N ILE A 244 -18.91 24.55 -6.96
CA ILE A 244 -18.18 25.54 -7.78
C ILE A 244 -19.16 26.49 -8.48
N GLU A 245 -20.31 26.01 -8.94
CA GLU A 245 -21.33 26.87 -9.56
C GLU A 245 -21.87 27.94 -8.59
N GLN A 246 -21.88 27.65 -7.29
CA GLN A 246 -22.39 28.55 -6.25
C GLN A 246 -21.32 29.51 -5.70
N LYS A 247 -20.04 29.11 -5.70
CA LYS A 247 -18.96 29.82 -5.01
C LYS A 247 -17.77 30.03 -5.93
N SER A 248 -17.32 31.28 -6.04
CA SER A 248 -16.13 31.67 -6.82
C SER A 248 -14.80 31.19 -6.22
N ASN A 249 -14.81 30.74 -4.95
CA ASN A 249 -13.66 30.10 -4.30
C ASN A 249 -14.16 28.90 -3.51
N LEU A 250 -13.99 27.71 -4.08
CA LEU A 250 -14.35 26.48 -3.40
C LEU A 250 -13.20 25.99 -2.51
N HIS A 251 -13.50 25.86 -1.22
CA HIS A 251 -12.66 25.18 -0.23
C HIS A 251 -13.36 23.90 0.18
N ILE A 252 -12.72 22.77 -0.07
CA ILE A 252 -13.21 21.45 0.33
C ILE A 252 -12.36 20.97 1.49
N THR A 253 -13.01 20.60 2.59
CA THR A 253 -12.34 20.03 3.76
C THR A 253 -12.55 18.52 3.74
N LEU A 254 -11.46 17.76 3.68
CA LEU A 254 -11.50 16.30 3.72
C LEU A 254 -10.96 15.77 5.04
N SER A 255 -11.71 14.85 5.65
CA SER A 255 -11.26 14.07 6.80
C SER A 255 -10.45 12.88 6.29
N CYS A 256 -9.15 13.08 6.12
CA CYS A 256 -8.24 12.08 5.57
C CYS A 256 -6.88 12.14 6.28
N PRO A 257 -6.26 10.98 6.61
CA PRO A 257 -5.04 10.94 7.41
C PRO A 257 -3.81 11.53 6.72
N SER A 258 -3.79 11.62 5.39
CA SER A 258 -2.57 11.97 4.66
C SER A 258 -2.81 12.77 3.38
N LYS A 259 -1.94 13.76 3.15
CA LYS A 259 -1.85 14.50 1.88
C LYS A 259 -1.54 13.58 0.70
N ALA A 260 -0.81 12.49 0.92
CA ALA A 260 -0.46 11.55 -0.15
C ALA A 260 -1.70 10.95 -0.81
N VAL A 261 -2.77 10.70 -0.06
CA VAL A 261 -4.03 10.14 -0.57
C VAL A 261 -4.72 11.13 -1.50
N VAL A 262 -4.80 12.40 -1.10
CA VAL A 262 -5.37 13.45 -1.95
C VAL A 262 -4.52 13.67 -3.21
N ASP A 263 -3.19 13.58 -3.11
CA ASP A 263 -2.32 13.64 -4.28
C ASP A 263 -2.58 12.44 -5.24
N ARG A 264 -2.89 11.23 -4.72
CA ARG A 264 -3.30 10.08 -5.55
C ARG A 264 -4.66 10.30 -6.19
N TYR A 265 -5.63 10.85 -5.46
CA TYR A 265 -6.93 11.23 -6.02
C TYR A 265 -6.75 12.22 -7.18
N VAL A 266 -5.95 13.27 -6.98
CA VAL A 266 -5.65 14.25 -8.04
C VAL A 266 -5.02 13.56 -9.26
N GLN A 267 -4.09 12.62 -9.06
CA GLN A 267 -3.50 11.85 -10.16
C GLN A 267 -4.52 11.01 -10.93
N CYS A 268 -5.61 10.56 -10.29
CA CYS A 268 -6.65 9.78 -10.96
C CYS A 268 -7.47 10.61 -11.96
N ILE A 269 -7.59 11.91 -11.71
CA ILE A 269 -8.52 12.78 -12.46
C ILE A 269 -7.82 13.90 -13.25
N SER A 270 -6.54 14.19 -12.97
CA SER A 270 -5.78 15.30 -13.57
C SER A 270 -4.30 14.94 -13.82
N PRO A 271 -3.67 15.44 -14.90
CA PRO A 271 -4.24 16.24 -15.99
C PRO A 271 -5.03 15.39 -17.00
N THR A 272 -5.00 14.07 -16.85
CA THR A 272 -5.73 13.14 -17.70
C THR A 272 -6.23 12.02 -16.82
N ARG A 273 -7.51 11.70 -16.97
CA ARG A 273 -8.17 10.62 -16.24
C ARG A 273 -7.46 9.28 -16.46
N LEU A 274 -7.19 8.57 -15.36
CA LEU A 274 -6.56 7.26 -15.41
C LEU A 274 -7.57 6.18 -15.73
N MET A 275 -7.32 5.41 -16.79
CA MET A 275 -8.18 4.26 -17.12
C MET A 275 -7.94 3.06 -16.20
N SER A 276 -6.86 3.06 -15.43
CA SER A 276 -6.50 1.99 -14.49
C SER A 276 -5.61 2.55 -13.39
N LEU A 277 -5.75 2.04 -12.16
CA LEU A 277 -4.90 2.45 -11.05
C LEU A 277 -3.50 1.80 -11.14
N PRO A 278 -2.43 2.51 -10.72
CA PRO A 278 -1.13 1.89 -10.50
C PRO A 278 -1.19 0.77 -9.45
N ASN A 279 -0.12 -0.02 -9.33
CA ASN A 279 -0.04 -1.05 -8.29
C ASN A 279 0.22 -0.43 -6.92
N TRP A 280 -0.84 0.06 -6.28
CA TRP A 280 -0.85 0.53 -4.90
C TRP A 280 -1.25 -0.60 -3.95
N ASP A 281 -0.78 -0.49 -2.70
CA ASP A 281 -1.16 -1.42 -1.65
C ASP A 281 -2.62 -1.22 -1.21
N MET A 282 -3.12 -2.16 -0.40
CA MET A 282 -4.52 -2.20 -0.01
C MET A 282 -4.92 -1.00 0.86
N SER A 283 -4.06 -0.61 1.80
CA SER A 283 -4.31 0.55 2.66
C SER A 283 -4.43 1.83 1.81
N ALA A 284 -3.53 2.06 0.84
CA ALA A 284 -3.62 3.19 -0.07
C ALA A 284 -4.89 3.19 -0.94
N LEU A 285 -5.37 2.02 -1.37
CA LEU A 285 -6.61 1.88 -2.13
C LEU A 285 -7.84 2.16 -1.25
N SER A 286 -7.85 1.68 0.00
CA SER A 286 -8.91 1.94 0.97
C SER A 286 -9.02 3.43 1.30
N GLU A 287 -7.89 4.09 1.59
CA GLU A 287 -7.84 5.55 1.82
C GLU A 287 -8.34 6.32 0.60
N LEU A 288 -7.94 5.92 -0.61
CA LEU A 288 -8.37 6.57 -1.85
C LEU A 288 -9.87 6.42 -2.07
N TYR A 289 -10.43 5.23 -1.81
CA TYR A 289 -11.87 4.98 -1.91
C TYR A 289 -12.64 5.93 -0.99
N LEU A 290 -12.21 6.10 0.26
CA LEU A 290 -12.88 6.97 1.22
C LEU A 290 -12.80 8.45 0.85
N VAL A 291 -11.68 8.90 0.28
CA VAL A 291 -11.59 10.27 -0.27
C VAL A 291 -12.56 10.45 -1.43
N ALA A 292 -12.67 9.47 -2.32
CA ALA A 292 -13.61 9.51 -3.43
C ALA A 292 -15.07 9.47 -2.94
N THR A 293 -15.37 8.71 -1.88
CA THR A 293 -16.69 8.71 -1.23
C THR A 293 -17.05 10.07 -0.63
N GLN A 294 -16.14 10.72 0.11
CA GLN A 294 -16.37 12.06 0.66
C GLN A 294 -16.61 13.13 -0.43
N LEU A 295 -16.02 12.92 -1.61
CA LEU A 295 -16.17 13.80 -2.76
C LEU A 295 -17.33 13.40 -3.67
N GLU A 296 -18.08 12.34 -3.38
CA GLU A 296 -19.09 11.77 -4.28
C GLU A 296 -18.57 11.57 -5.72
N ASP A 297 -17.31 11.10 -5.83
CA ASP A 297 -16.67 10.79 -7.11
C ASP A 297 -16.84 9.31 -7.45
N GLU A 298 -17.94 8.99 -8.14
CA GLU A 298 -18.24 7.61 -8.56
C GLU A 298 -17.17 7.02 -9.48
N TYR A 299 -16.54 7.85 -10.31
CA TYR A 299 -15.54 7.38 -11.26
C TYR A 299 -14.31 6.82 -10.54
N VAL A 300 -13.79 7.54 -9.52
CA VAL A 300 -12.64 7.05 -8.75
C VAL A 300 -13.04 5.89 -7.85
N ARG A 301 -14.26 5.88 -7.29
CA ARG A 301 -14.79 4.73 -6.52
C ARG A 301 -14.82 3.46 -7.38
N ASP A 302 -15.34 3.56 -8.60
CA ASP A 302 -15.41 2.44 -9.55
C ASP A 302 -14.02 1.94 -9.95
N LEU A 303 -13.06 2.84 -10.18
CA LEU A 303 -11.67 2.46 -10.48
C LEU A 303 -11.04 1.65 -9.34
N VAL A 304 -11.28 2.03 -8.09
CA VAL A 304 -10.78 1.29 -6.92
C VAL A 304 -11.48 -0.07 -6.79
N LEU A 305 -12.80 -0.12 -6.96
CA LEU A 305 -13.57 -1.38 -6.92
C LEU A 305 -13.14 -2.34 -8.03
N GLU A 306 -12.91 -1.84 -9.25
CA GLU A 306 -12.37 -2.62 -10.35
C GLU A 306 -10.98 -3.16 -10.01
N ARG A 307 -10.09 -2.32 -9.46
CA ARG A 307 -8.76 -2.76 -9.03
C ARG A 307 -8.81 -3.86 -7.97
N TRP A 308 -9.71 -3.76 -6.98
CA TRP A 308 -9.91 -4.82 -6.01
C TRP A 308 -10.47 -6.08 -6.67
N ARG A 309 -11.48 -5.99 -7.54
CA ARG A 309 -12.01 -7.14 -8.26
C ARG A 309 -10.94 -7.85 -9.10
N ASP A 310 -10.13 -7.10 -9.83
CA ASP A 310 -9.04 -7.64 -10.66
C ASP A 310 -7.99 -8.36 -9.81
N THR A 311 -7.61 -7.75 -8.69
CA THR A 311 -6.64 -8.33 -7.75
C THR A 311 -7.16 -9.67 -7.21
N PHE A 312 -8.46 -9.72 -6.86
CA PHE A 312 -9.11 -10.95 -6.41
C PHE A 312 -9.14 -12.03 -7.51
N GLN A 313 -9.55 -11.66 -8.72
CA GLN A 313 -9.67 -12.59 -9.85
C GLN A 313 -8.32 -13.17 -10.27
N GLN A 314 -7.24 -12.42 -10.09
CA GLN A 314 -5.87 -12.89 -10.30
C GLN A 314 -5.40 -13.89 -9.24
N GLY A 315 -6.22 -14.15 -8.20
CA GLY A 315 -5.86 -15.02 -7.09
C GLY A 315 -4.77 -14.43 -6.21
N ALA A 316 -4.56 -13.12 -6.27
CA ALA A 316 -3.67 -12.45 -5.33
C ALA A 316 -4.30 -12.49 -3.94
N GLU A 317 -3.48 -12.82 -2.94
CA GLU A 317 -3.92 -12.79 -1.55
C GLU A 317 -4.06 -11.32 -1.11
N PHE A 318 -5.22 -10.95 -0.59
CA PHE A 318 -5.40 -9.67 0.07
C PHE A 318 -4.80 -9.75 1.46
N GLU A 319 -3.67 -9.08 1.65
CA GLU A 319 -3.23 -8.66 2.98
C GLU A 319 -4.04 -7.42 3.36
N LEU A 320 -5.33 -7.61 3.69
CA LEU A 320 -6.13 -6.57 4.32
C LEU A 320 -6.16 -6.86 5.82
N ASP A 321 -5.62 -5.96 6.62
CA ASP A 321 -5.72 -6.08 8.06
C ASP A 321 -7.13 -5.68 8.55
N THR A 322 -7.44 -6.05 9.79
CA THR A 322 -8.73 -5.76 10.42
C THR A 322 -8.96 -4.24 10.51
N ASP A 323 -7.89 -3.45 10.65
CA ASP A 323 -7.96 -2.00 10.83
C ASP A 323 -8.35 -1.30 9.52
N ASP A 324 -7.76 -1.67 8.38
CA ASP A 324 -8.11 -1.19 7.04
C ASP A 324 -9.56 -1.53 6.70
N LEU A 325 -10.00 -2.75 7.03
CA LEU A 325 -11.39 -3.16 6.81
C LEU A 325 -12.35 -2.35 7.68
N ASN A 326 -12.03 -2.18 8.96
CA ASN A 326 -12.79 -1.33 9.87
C ASN A 326 -12.84 0.11 9.39
N TYR A 327 -11.74 0.61 8.84
CA TYR A 327 -11.65 1.96 8.31
C TYR A 327 -12.57 2.17 7.11
N VAL A 328 -12.60 1.22 6.16
CA VAL A 328 -13.56 1.24 5.02
C VAL A 328 -15.00 1.23 5.53
N PHE A 329 -15.32 0.35 6.47
CA PHE A 329 -16.67 0.26 7.02
C PHE A 329 -17.06 1.50 7.82
N GLN A 330 -16.15 2.12 8.56
CA GLN A 330 -16.42 3.33 9.31
C GLN A 330 -16.67 4.53 8.38
N GLY A 331 -15.95 4.62 7.26
CA GLY A 331 -16.01 5.75 6.33
C GLY A 331 -17.06 5.65 5.23
N THR A 332 -17.90 4.61 5.21
CA THR A 332 -18.92 4.37 4.17
C THR A 332 -20.32 4.24 4.77
N GLU A 333 -21.38 4.35 3.97
CA GLU A 333 -22.77 4.20 4.43
C GLU A 333 -23.33 2.79 4.18
N ALA A 334 -24.52 2.51 4.73
CA ALA A 334 -25.23 1.27 4.43
C ALA A 334 -25.60 1.23 2.94
N GLY A 335 -25.33 0.10 2.29
CA GLY A 335 -25.55 -0.06 0.84
C GLY A 335 -24.36 0.34 -0.03
N ASP A 336 -23.28 0.89 0.53
CA ASP A 336 -22.08 1.23 -0.23
C ASP A 336 -21.49 -0.03 -0.94
N PRO A 337 -21.12 0.06 -2.23
CA PRO A 337 -20.59 -1.07 -2.99
C PRO A 337 -19.31 -1.69 -2.39
N ALA A 338 -18.45 -0.90 -1.74
CA ALA A 338 -17.25 -1.44 -1.09
C ALA A 338 -17.61 -2.34 0.09
N ARG A 339 -18.62 -1.96 0.90
CA ARG A 339 -19.09 -2.81 2.00
C ARG A 339 -19.62 -4.15 1.48
N GLN A 340 -20.40 -4.12 0.41
CA GLN A 340 -20.93 -5.33 -0.22
C GLN A 340 -19.81 -6.20 -0.79
N PHE A 341 -18.85 -5.59 -1.48
CA PHE A 341 -17.68 -6.27 -2.02
C PHE A 341 -16.89 -6.98 -0.91
N TRP A 342 -16.52 -6.27 0.15
CA TRP A 342 -15.71 -6.83 1.23
C TRP A 342 -16.46 -7.86 2.07
N ALA A 343 -17.73 -7.63 2.42
CA ALA A 343 -18.55 -8.61 3.14
C ALA A 343 -18.73 -9.89 2.30
N GLY A 344 -19.00 -9.75 1.00
CA GLY A 344 -19.12 -10.89 0.08
C GLY A 344 -17.81 -11.65 -0.08
N LEU A 345 -16.68 -10.95 -0.12
CA LEU A 345 -15.35 -11.56 -0.17
C LEU A 345 -15.06 -12.38 1.10
N VAL A 346 -15.28 -11.79 2.28
CA VAL A 346 -15.10 -12.48 3.57
C VAL A 346 -16.01 -13.71 3.67
N TYR A 347 -17.27 -13.56 3.27
CA TYR A 347 -18.26 -14.62 3.29
C TYR A 347 -17.87 -15.79 2.38
N SER A 348 -17.57 -15.49 1.11
CA SER A 348 -17.17 -16.50 0.12
C SER A 348 -15.81 -17.13 0.45
N GLY A 349 -14.92 -16.40 1.12
CA GLY A 349 -13.64 -16.91 1.61
C GLY A 349 -13.75 -17.86 2.79
N GLY A 350 -14.92 -17.98 3.44
CA GLY A 350 -15.10 -18.85 4.62
C GLY A 350 -14.47 -18.31 5.91
N GLY A 351 -14.07 -17.03 5.93
CA GLY A 351 -13.52 -16.35 7.12
C GLY A 351 -14.59 -15.82 8.09
N THR A 352 -15.87 -16.04 7.80
CA THR A 352 -17.00 -15.41 8.50
C THR A 352 -17.02 -15.67 10.00
N GLN A 353 -16.97 -16.94 10.41
CA GLN A 353 -17.08 -17.28 11.83
C GLN A 353 -15.90 -16.72 12.63
N GLN A 354 -14.70 -16.74 12.05
CA GLN A 354 -13.50 -16.18 12.68
C GLN A 354 -13.64 -14.67 12.92
N ILE A 355 -14.21 -13.94 11.96
CA ILE A 355 -14.45 -12.49 12.06
C ILE A 355 -15.54 -12.16 13.09
N ILE A 356 -16.60 -12.97 13.15
CA ILE A 356 -17.67 -12.79 14.15
C ILE A 356 -17.13 -13.07 15.55
N ASP A 357 -16.38 -14.17 15.72
CA ASP A 357 -15.87 -14.61 17.02
C ASP A 357 -14.76 -13.70 17.57
N SER A 358 -13.99 -13.03 16.70
CA SER A 358 -12.91 -12.13 17.16
C SER A 358 -13.45 -10.89 17.88
N GLY A 359 -14.62 -10.38 17.48
CA GLY A 359 -15.19 -9.14 18.01
C GLY A 359 -14.38 -7.88 17.67
N GLU A 360 -13.35 -7.99 16.82
CA GLU A 360 -12.46 -6.88 16.45
C GLU A 360 -12.98 -6.11 15.22
N CYS A 361 -13.91 -6.70 14.46
CA CYS A 361 -14.46 -6.12 13.25
C CYS A 361 -15.62 -5.15 13.53
N HIS A 362 -15.78 -4.17 12.64
CA HIS A 362 -16.83 -3.17 12.69
C HIS A 362 -18.22 -3.83 12.69
N GLY A 363 -19.13 -3.38 13.56
CA GLY A 363 -20.44 -4.00 13.77
C GLY A 363 -21.28 -4.12 12.48
N ALA A 364 -21.18 -3.16 11.56
CA ALA A 364 -21.88 -3.25 10.28
C ALA A 364 -21.40 -4.42 9.40
N LEU A 365 -20.12 -4.77 9.44
CA LEU A 365 -19.61 -5.96 8.74
C LEU A 365 -20.19 -7.23 9.38
N VAL A 366 -20.18 -7.30 10.72
CA VAL A 366 -20.74 -8.45 11.47
C VAL A 366 -22.21 -8.66 11.11
N VAL A 367 -23.03 -7.61 11.13
CA VAL A 367 -24.45 -7.68 10.76
C VAL A 367 -24.63 -8.19 9.34
N MET A 368 -23.89 -7.65 8.36
CA MET A 368 -23.97 -8.11 6.96
C MET A 368 -23.60 -9.60 6.82
N LEU A 369 -22.59 -10.05 7.56
CA LEU A 369 -22.16 -11.44 7.54
C LEU A 369 -23.19 -12.39 8.17
N GLU A 370 -23.81 -11.99 9.28
CA GLU A 370 -24.89 -12.74 9.93
C GLU A 370 -26.12 -12.86 9.01
N GLU A 371 -26.49 -11.78 8.33
CA GLU A 371 -27.57 -11.76 7.33
C GLU A 371 -27.26 -12.72 6.16
N MET A 372 -26.02 -12.71 5.65
CA MET A 372 -25.60 -13.66 4.61
C MET A 372 -25.68 -15.11 5.09
N ILE A 373 -25.27 -15.42 6.33
CA ILE A 373 -25.42 -16.77 6.92
C ILE A 373 -26.89 -17.16 7.04
N ALA A 374 -27.73 -16.27 7.56
CA ALA A 374 -29.16 -16.52 7.74
C ALA A 374 -29.86 -16.78 6.39
N SER A 375 -29.48 -16.02 5.35
CA SER A 375 -30.03 -16.17 4.01
C SER A 375 -29.80 -17.58 3.43
N VAL A 376 -28.63 -18.18 3.67
CA VAL A 376 -28.32 -19.54 3.17
C VAL A 376 -29.06 -20.62 3.95
N LYS A 377 -29.23 -20.45 5.27
CA LYS A 377 -30.00 -21.38 6.11
C LYS A 377 -31.49 -21.41 5.75
N GLY A 378 -32.06 -20.28 5.30
CA GLY A 378 -33.47 -20.21 4.91
C GLY A 378 -33.82 -20.90 3.58
N HIS A 379 -32.81 -21.26 2.77
CA HIS A 379 -32.99 -21.92 1.47
C HIS A 379 -32.65 -23.41 1.48
N SER A 380 -32.22 -23.94 2.63
CA SER A 380 -31.96 -25.37 2.85
C SER A 380 -33.17 -26.03 3.50
#